data_AF-A0A4U0XPG7-F1
#
_entry.id   AF-A0A4U0XPG7-F1
#
_cell.length_a   1.000
_cell.length_b   1.000
_cell.length_c   1.000
_cell.angle_alpha   90.00
_cell.angle_beta   90.00
_cell.angle_gamma   90.00
#
_symmetry.space_group_name_H-M   'P 1'
#
loop_
_entity.id
_entity.type
_entity.pdbx_description
1 polymer ?
#
loop_
_entity_poly.entity_id
_entity_poly.type
_entity_poly.pdbx_seq_one_letter_code
_entity_poly.pdbx_strand_id
1 'polypeptide(L)'
;MEEACRRQAYLLSRNPRLSVASTSASLDTLRALGRKAAGRGSEPSESTSLSETISSAPSNGSSSTLQAPTPNCTLPAFLKQSKAEKHAKFIDLEWQQRNRLAKGFTTTDPASEWARVSGDEVVARNRYVNVEPYLNKRVNLKVPEGHNDYINASPITLVSTTSGQERRYIATQGPKESSYSHIWRMIHHETNSPAVIVMLTKTHESGKEKCFEYYPTSPKTPLPLNASNEFGDGLQGRVSLVETIEDQPSRSTIRRLNLTLGGASKTVHHLLFTGWPDFLIPEGDDRLALLSLIQRSLVLNSSSATNPRIVHCSAGVGRSGTFIALDYLLSELASGALDAVPDDVDRIADTVNVLRRQRMMMVQGEPQFHFLYDVLREQWLERHAGQASSQAQEAKEDLKTDSEVERKAQETLKVSGEAARDADQIAKV
;
A
#
# COMPACT_ATOMS: atom_id res chain seq x y z
N MET A 1 -4.17 -41.62 -2.83
CA MET A 1 -5.14 -40.71 -3.48
C MET A 1 -4.60 -39.29 -3.65
N GLU A 2 -4.04 -38.64 -2.62
CA GLU A 2 -3.53 -37.26 -2.72
C GLU A 2 -2.60 -36.98 -3.91
N GLU A 3 -1.67 -37.88 -4.22
CA GLU A 3 -0.71 -37.67 -5.30
C GLU A 3 -1.35 -37.71 -6.70
N ALA A 4 -2.44 -38.46 -6.87
CA ALA A 4 -3.24 -38.46 -8.09
C ALA A 4 -3.99 -37.13 -8.27
N CYS A 5 -4.57 -36.57 -7.19
CA CYS A 5 -5.17 -35.24 -7.21
C CYS A 5 -4.13 -34.14 -7.55
N ARG A 6 -2.90 -34.24 -7.03
CA ARG A 6 -1.81 -33.30 -7.38
C ARG A 6 -1.45 -33.36 -8.86
N ARG A 7 -1.37 -34.56 -9.47
CA ARG A 7 -1.12 -34.70 -10.92
C ARG A 7 -2.29 -34.23 -11.79
N GLN A 8 -3.54 -34.49 -11.39
CA GLN A 8 -4.73 -34.02 -12.10
C GLN A 8 -4.81 -32.47 -12.12
N ALA A 9 -4.52 -31.82 -10.98
CA ALA A 9 -4.51 -30.36 -10.86
C ALA A 9 -3.40 -29.69 -11.68
N TYR A 10 -2.21 -30.30 -11.75
CA TYR A 10 -1.09 -29.80 -12.56
C TYR A 10 -1.37 -29.82 -14.08
N LEU A 11 -2.21 -30.73 -14.56
CA LEU A 11 -2.60 -30.78 -15.98
C LEU A 11 -3.65 -29.72 -16.33
N LEU A 12 -4.52 -29.36 -15.39
CA LEU A 12 -5.55 -28.33 -15.58
C LEU A 12 -4.97 -26.89 -15.60
N SER A 13 -3.83 -26.65 -14.96
CA SER A 13 -3.21 -25.31 -14.91
C SER A 13 -2.51 -24.88 -16.21
N ARG A 14 -2.42 -25.75 -17.24
CA ARG A 14 -1.73 -25.45 -18.51
C ARG A 14 -2.61 -25.04 -19.69
N ASN A 15 -3.95 -25.02 -19.57
CA ASN A 15 -4.85 -24.66 -20.67
C ASN A 15 -5.92 -23.62 -20.28
N PRO A 16 -5.63 -22.30 -20.38
CA PRO A 16 -6.56 -21.23 -20.00
C PRO A 16 -7.63 -20.91 -21.07
N ARG A 17 -8.04 -21.89 -21.88
CA ARG A 17 -9.06 -21.75 -22.93
C ARG A 17 -10.02 -22.94 -22.93
N LEU A 18 -10.84 -23.08 -21.90
CA LEU A 18 -12.05 -23.93 -21.88
C LEU A 18 -12.90 -23.62 -20.61
N SER A 19 -13.52 -22.44 -20.57
CA SER A 19 -14.53 -22.10 -19.53
C SER A 19 -15.57 -21.07 -20.00
N VAL A 20 -15.86 -21.03 -21.31
CA VAL A 20 -17.01 -20.30 -21.88
C VAL A 20 -17.65 -21.16 -22.97
N ALA A 21 -18.68 -21.91 -22.61
CA ALA A 21 -19.64 -22.51 -23.53
C ALA A 21 -20.94 -22.82 -22.78
N SER A 22 -21.98 -22.06 -23.06
CA SER A 22 -23.36 -22.36 -22.66
C SER A 22 -23.87 -23.60 -23.40
N THR A 23 -24.68 -24.43 -22.73
CA THR A 23 -25.29 -25.63 -23.31
C THR A 23 -26.36 -25.30 -24.35
N SER A 24 -26.08 -25.54 -25.64
CA SER A 24 -27.05 -25.98 -26.66
C SER A 24 -26.36 -26.33 -28.00
N ALA A 25 -27.11 -27.03 -28.87
CA ALA A 25 -26.79 -27.39 -30.26
C ALA A 25 -25.82 -28.58 -30.53
N SER A 26 -26.46 -29.73 -30.77
CA SER A 26 -26.18 -30.79 -31.76
C SER A 26 -24.77 -31.31 -32.05
N LEU A 27 -24.68 -32.63 -32.15
CA LEU A 27 -23.66 -33.31 -32.94
C LEU A 27 -23.76 -32.87 -34.41
N ASP A 28 -22.66 -32.39 -35.00
CA ASP A 28 -21.97 -33.05 -36.13
C ASP A 28 -20.77 -32.21 -36.64
N THR A 29 -19.84 -32.88 -37.34
CA THR A 29 -18.77 -32.29 -38.16
C THR A 29 -17.51 -31.72 -37.45
N LEU A 30 -16.60 -32.62 -37.06
CA LEU A 30 -15.16 -32.34 -37.09
C LEU A 30 -14.37 -33.48 -37.76
N ARG A 31 -14.11 -33.31 -39.07
CA ARG A 31 -13.19 -34.12 -39.86
C ARG A 31 -12.40 -33.20 -40.80
N ALA A 32 -11.11 -33.49 -40.95
CA ALA A 32 -10.10 -32.68 -41.67
C ALA A 32 -9.82 -31.31 -41.00
N LEU A 33 -8.61 -30.75 -41.00
CA LEU A 33 -7.37 -31.04 -41.74
C LEU A 33 -6.15 -31.12 -40.79
N GLY A 34 -5.00 -31.54 -41.30
CA GLY A 34 -3.74 -31.41 -40.56
C GLY A 34 -2.47 -31.45 -41.40
N ARG A 35 -1.33 -31.30 -40.69
CA ARG A 35 0.08 -31.58 -41.04
C ARG A 35 0.93 -30.51 -41.77
N LYS A 36 2.24 -30.58 -41.40
CA LYS A 36 3.48 -30.01 -41.99
C LYS A 36 3.80 -28.54 -41.65
N ALA A 37 5.06 -28.12 -41.45
CA ALA A 37 6.38 -28.79 -41.60
C ALA A 37 7.41 -28.39 -40.50
N ALA A 38 8.65 -28.91 -40.56
CA ALA A 38 9.72 -28.74 -39.55
C ALA A 38 11.16 -28.63 -40.14
N GLY A 39 12.15 -28.23 -39.31
CA GLY A 39 13.61 -28.11 -39.60
C GLY A 39 14.08 -26.66 -39.89
N ARG A 40 15.29 -26.13 -39.63
CA ARG A 40 16.61 -26.52 -39.01
C ARG A 40 17.32 -25.21 -38.49
N GLY A 41 18.43 -25.18 -37.74
CA GLY A 41 19.12 -26.25 -36.99
C GLY A 41 20.68 -26.28 -36.96
N SER A 42 21.43 -25.21 -36.60
CA SER A 42 22.92 -25.27 -36.44
C SER A 42 23.60 -24.08 -35.70
N GLU A 43 24.39 -24.40 -34.66
CA GLU A 43 25.65 -23.73 -34.20
C GLU A 43 26.86 -24.35 -34.97
N PRO A 44 28.16 -23.92 -34.89
CA PRO A 44 28.90 -23.35 -33.73
C PRO A 44 30.05 -22.33 -34.04
N SER A 45 30.82 -21.91 -33.00
CA SER A 45 32.31 -21.87 -33.01
C SER A 45 32.93 -21.30 -31.72
N GLU A 46 33.96 -21.98 -31.16
CA GLU A 46 34.87 -21.46 -30.12
C GLU A 46 36.05 -20.69 -30.72
N SER A 47 36.73 -19.84 -29.92
CA SER A 47 38.16 -19.56 -30.11
C SER A 47 38.88 -19.24 -28.80
N THR A 48 40.02 -19.89 -28.61
CA THR A 48 40.95 -19.75 -27.47
C THR A 48 42.01 -18.68 -27.71
N SER A 49 42.52 -18.02 -26.66
CA SER A 49 43.99 -17.89 -26.48
C SER A 49 44.44 -17.30 -25.13
N LEU A 50 45.30 -18.07 -24.46
CA LEU A 50 46.53 -17.68 -23.75
C LEU A 50 46.51 -16.93 -22.40
N SER A 51 47.34 -17.49 -21.53
CA SER A 51 47.76 -17.11 -20.19
C SER A 51 49.01 -16.24 -20.19
N GLU A 52 49.23 -15.47 -19.12
CA GLU A 52 50.59 -15.23 -18.61
C GLU A 52 50.58 -15.08 -17.08
N THR A 53 51.65 -15.54 -16.44
CA THR A 53 51.79 -15.64 -14.97
C THR A 53 53.15 -15.10 -14.57
N ILE A 54 53.22 -14.11 -13.68
CA ILE A 54 54.45 -13.69 -13.00
C ILE A 54 54.20 -13.60 -11.49
N SER A 55 55.22 -13.98 -10.72
CA SER A 55 55.15 -14.35 -9.30
C SER A 55 55.75 -13.29 -8.37
N SER A 56 55.24 -13.22 -7.13
CA SER A 56 55.94 -12.87 -5.86
C SER A 56 56.68 -11.51 -5.73
N ALA A 57 56.83 -10.87 -4.56
CA ALA A 57 56.23 -10.90 -3.23
C ALA A 57 56.81 -9.68 -2.43
N PRO A 58 56.82 -9.66 -1.08
CA PRO A 58 55.90 -8.89 -0.23
C PRO A 58 56.48 -7.58 0.32
N SER A 59 55.63 -6.71 0.88
CA SER A 59 56.06 -5.65 1.80
C SER A 59 55.11 -5.52 3.00
N ASN A 60 55.70 -5.48 4.20
CA ASN A 60 54.98 -5.24 5.45
C ASN A 60 54.55 -3.77 5.56
N GLY A 61 53.30 -3.54 5.97
CA GLY A 61 52.76 -2.21 6.21
C GLY A 61 51.62 -2.27 7.21
N SER A 62 51.95 -2.36 8.50
CA SER A 62 50.97 -2.30 9.59
C SER A 62 50.40 -0.88 9.69
N SER A 63 49.21 -0.67 9.13
CA SER A 63 48.38 0.51 9.40
C SER A 63 47.13 0.07 10.12
N SER A 64 47.08 0.35 11.43
CA SER A 64 45.91 0.11 12.27
C SER A 64 44.83 1.15 11.95
N THR A 65 44.01 0.89 10.94
CA THR A 65 42.82 1.69 10.68
C THR A 65 41.81 1.40 11.80
N LEU A 66 41.66 2.34 12.73
CA LEU A 66 40.54 2.36 13.66
C LEU A 66 39.26 2.57 12.85
N GLN A 67 38.63 1.48 12.41
CA GLN A 67 37.26 1.52 11.92
C GLN A 67 36.36 1.88 13.09
N ALA A 68 35.87 3.12 13.11
CA ALA A 68 34.72 3.48 13.92
C ALA A 68 33.58 2.50 13.58
N PRO A 69 32.82 1.99 14.57
CA PRO A 69 31.76 1.04 14.31
C PRO A 69 30.67 1.72 13.49
N THR A 70 30.64 1.42 12.19
CA THR A 70 29.47 1.73 11.37
C THR A 70 28.30 0.94 11.95
N PRO A 71 27.14 1.57 12.25
CA PRO A 71 25.96 0.82 12.64
C PRO A 71 25.62 -0.14 11.51
N ASN A 72 25.75 -1.44 11.76
CA ASN A 72 25.47 -2.47 10.77
C ASN A 72 23.98 -2.41 10.40
N CYS A 73 23.67 -1.70 9.32
CA CYS A 73 22.34 -1.63 8.73
C CYS A 73 21.99 -2.99 8.10
N THR A 74 21.67 -3.96 8.95
CA THR A 74 21.18 -5.26 8.52
C THR A 74 19.70 -5.16 8.24
N LEU A 75 19.31 -5.51 7.02
CA LEU A 75 17.90 -5.68 6.68
C LEU A 75 17.28 -6.77 7.60
N PRO A 76 16.07 -6.56 8.15
CA PRO A 76 15.29 -7.59 8.84
C PRO A 76 15.11 -8.84 7.98
N ALA A 77 15.01 -10.04 8.57
CA ALA A 77 14.83 -11.30 7.82
C ALA A 77 13.73 -11.23 6.77
N PHE A 78 12.56 -10.71 7.12
CA PHE A 78 11.43 -10.63 6.22
C PHE A 78 11.68 -9.73 4.99
N LEU A 79 12.59 -8.76 5.04
CA LEU A 79 13.00 -7.92 3.90
C LEU A 79 14.16 -8.51 3.07
N LYS A 80 14.83 -9.57 3.58
CA LYS A 80 15.89 -10.30 2.87
C LYS A 80 15.39 -11.47 2.01
N GLN A 81 14.09 -11.80 2.10
CA GLN A 81 13.48 -12.94 1.41
C GLN A 81 13.64 -12.90 -0.12
N SER A 82 13.92 -14.07 -0.68
CA SER A 82 13.92 -14.32 -2.12
C SER A 82 12.53 -14.21 -2.73
N LYS A 83 12.47 -14.09 -4.06
CA LYS A 83 11.20 -14.13 -4.81
C LYS A 83 10.43 -15.44 -4.61
N ALA A 84 11.12 -16.56 -4.37
CA ALA A 84 10.48 -17.86 -4.16
C ALA A 84 9.78 -17.95 -2.78
N GLU A 85 10.40 -17.40 -1.74
CA GLU A 85 9.80 -17.33 -0.39
C GLU A 85 8.60 -16.37 -0.38
N LYS A 86 8.74 -15.18 -0.97
CA LYS A 86 7.63 -14.23 -1.14
C LYS A 86 6.45 -14.85 -1.91
N HIS A 87 6.73 -15.58 -3.00
CA HIS A 87 5.72 -16.33 -3.75
C HIS A 87 5.02 -17.39 -2.88
N ALA A 88 5.77 -18.20 -2.13
CA ALA A 88 5.20 -19.22 -1.24
C ALA A 88 4.25 -18.61 -0.19
N LYS A 89 4.61 -17.46 0.40
CA LYS A 89 3.74 -16.73 1.34
C LYS A 89 2.47 -16.17 0.67
N PHE A 90 2.57 -15.69 -0.56
CA PHE A 90 1.40 -15.28 -1.33
C PHE A 90 0.45 -16.46 -1.62
N ILE A 91 0.99 -17.64 -1.97
CA ILE A 91 0.19 -18.86 -2.16
C ILE A 91 -0.50 -19.31 -0.88
N ASP A 92 0.16 -19.18 0.29
CA ASP A 92 -0.49 -19.45 1.59
C ASP A 92 -1.62 -18.46 1.88
N LEU A 93 -1.43 -17.15 1.66
CA LEU A 93 -2.49 -16.14 1.78
C LEU A 93 -3.69 -16.43 0.86
N GLU A 94 -3.46 -16.97 -0.34
CA GLU A 94 -4.50 -17.44 -1.25
C GLU A 94 -5.19 -18.74 -0.76
N TRP A 95 -4.47 -19.63 -0.09
CA TRP A 95 -5.04 -20.83 0.52
C TRP A 95 -5.91 -20.48 1.75
N GLN A 96 -5.40 -19.64 2.65
CA GLN A 96 -6.15 -19.10 3.78
C GLN A 96 -7.43 -18.39 3.31
N GLN A 97 -7.34 -17.57 2.25
CA GLN A 97 -8.50 -16.87 1.70
C GLN A 97 -9.54 -17.84 1.10
N ARG A 98 -9.11 -18.88 0.37
CA ARG A 98 -10.02 -19.95 -0.10
C ARG A 98 -10.71 -20.68 1.05
N ASN A 99 -9.98 -20.97 2.13
CA ASN A 99 -10.54 -21.61 3.32
C ASN A 99 -11.57 -20.72 4.04
N ARG A 100 -11.35 -19.39 4.10
CA ARG A 100 -12.35 -18.43 4.61
C ARG A 100 -13.62 -18.44 3.77
N LEU A 101 -13.47 -18.40 2.43
CA LEU A 101 -14.61 -18.43 1.52
C LEU A 101 -15.39 -19.74 1.63
N ALA A 102 -14.71 -20.89 1.67
CA ALA A 102 -15.35 -22.19 1.87
C ALA A 102 -16.16 -22.24 3.17
N LYS A 103 -15.58 -21.80 4.29
CA LYS A 103 -16.29 -21.67 5.59
C LYS A 103 -17.49 -20.73 5.49
N GLY A 104 -17.36 -19.61 4.78
CA GLY A 104 -18.43 -18.65 4.54
C GLY A 104 -19.58 -19.17 3.67
N PHE A 105 -19.33 -20.14 2.79
CA PHE A 105 -20.38 -20.83 2.02
C PHE A 105 -21.08 -21.94 2.81
N THR A 106 -20.40 -22.58 3.76
CA THR A 106 -20.96 -23.69 4.56
C THR A 106 -21.57 -23.27 5.89
N THR A 107 -21.27 -22.05 6.38
CA THR A 107 -21.77 -21.58 7.67
C THR A 107 -23.23 -21.13 7.59
N THR A 108 -24.06 -21.65 8.47
CA THR A 108 -25.42 -21.14 8.74
C THR A 108 -25.46 -20.17 9.93
N ASP A 109 -24.37 -20.07 10.69
CA ASP A 109 -24.24 -19.12 11.80
C ASP A 109 -23.98 -17.70 11.26
N PRO A 110 -24.90 -16.74 11.51
CA PRO A 110 -24.72 -15.35 11.10
C PRO A 110 -23.64 -14.64 11.92
N ALA A 111 -23.25 -15.12 13.10
CA ALA A 111 -22.18 -14.52 13.92
C ALA A 111 -20.76 -14.92 13.47
N SER A 112 -20.64 -15.87 12.53
CA SER A 112 -19.36 -16.34 12.00
C SER A 112 -18.51 -15.20 11.42
N GLU A 113 -17.20 -15.21 11.70
CA GLU A 113 -16.24 -14.24 11.14
C GLU A 113 -16.27 -14.24 9.60
N TRP A 114 -16.65 -15.36 8.99
CA TRP A 114 -16.68 -15.59 7.54
C TRP A 114 -18.08 -15.53 6.92
N ALA A 115 -19.11 -15.17 7.70
CA ALA A 115 -20.48 -15.06 7.20
C ALA A 115 -20.53 -14.12 5.97
N ARG A 116 -21.26 -14.55 4.94
CA ARG A 116 -21.41 -13.87 3.65
C ARG A 116 -22.64 -12.98 3.65
N VAL A 117 -22.69 -12.01 2.75
CA VAL A 117 -23.90 -11.19 2.52
C VAL A 117 -24.66 -11.80 1.34
N SER A 118 -25.99 -11.85 1.41
CA SER A 118 -26.83 -12.50 0.39
C SER A 118 -28.10 -11.69 0.10
N GLY A 119 -28.74 -11.97 -1.04
CA GLY A 119 -29.96 -11.31 -1.50
C GLY A 119 -29.78 -10.52 -2.80
N ASP A 120 -30.87 -10.32 -3.53
CA ASP A 120 -30.83 -9.77 -4.90
C ASP A 120 -30.29 -8.33 -4.94
N GLU A 121 -30.65 -7.51 -3.96
CA GLU A 121 -30.13 -6.13 -3.84
C GLU A 121 -28.63 -6.09 -3.56
N VAL A 122 -28.08 -7.09 -2.87
CA VAL A 122 -26.64 -7.21 -2.60
C VAL A 122 -25.91 -7.51 -3.91
N VAL A 123 -26.42 -8.47 -4.69
CA VAL A 123 -25.92 -8.78 -6.03
C VAL A 123 -26.03 -7.55 -6.95
N ALA A 124 -27.16 -6.83 -6.92
CA ALA A 124 -27.39 -5.64 -7.74
C ALA A 124 -26.51 -4.44 -7.35
N ARG A 125 -26.22 -4.24 -6.06
CA ARG A 125 -25.34 -3.16 -5.56
C ARG A 125 -23.85 -3.50 -5.71
N ASN A 126 -23.48 -4.78 -5.81
CA ASN A 126 -22.10 -5.20 -6.08
C ASN A 126 -21.65 -4.83 -7.51
N ARG A 127 -20.39 -4.37 -7.64
CA ARG A 127 -19.72 -4.16 -8.94
C ARG A 127 -19.13 -5.47 -9.49
N TYR A 128 -18.69 -6.36 -8.59
CA TYR A 128 -18.20 -7.69 -8.92
C TYR A 128 -18.84 -8.72 -7.97
N VAL A 129 -19.52 -9.72 -8.50
CA VAL A 129 -20.26 -10.73 -7.70
C VAL A 129 -19.36 -11.57 -6.78
N ASN A 130 -18.07 -11.65 -7.08
CA ASN A 130 -17.08 -12.37 -6.28
C ASN A 130 -16.32 -11.50 -5.27
N VAL A 131 -16.67 -10.22 -5.11
CA VAL A 131 -16.04 -9.29 -4.16
C VAL A 131 -17.10 -8.54 -3.36
N GLU A 132 -17.22 -8.88 -2.08
CA GLU A 132 -18.18 -8.29 -1.12
C GLU A 132 -17.49 -8.13 0.26
N PRO A 133 -18.04 -7.35 1.20
CA PRO A 133 -17.58 -7.37 2.58
C PRO A 133 -18.06 -8.65 3.29
N TYR A 134 -17.39 -9.09 4.35
CA TYR A 134 -17.98 -10.11 5.24
C TYR A 134 -19.16 -9.48 6.01
N LEU A 135 -20.20 -10.26 6.31
CA LEU A 135 -21.44 -9.79 6.94
C LEU A 135 -21.19 -8.98 8.22
N ASN A 136 -20.29 -9.48 9.07
CA ASN A 136 -19.92 -8.89 10.35
C ASN A 136 -18.76 -7.89 10.26
N LYS A 137 -18.30 -7.56 9.05
CA LYS A 137 -17.20 -6.62 8.74
C LYS A 137 -17.56 -5.73 7.53
N ARG A 138 -18.84 -5.37 7.41
CA ARG A 138 -19.34 -4.39 6.44
C ARG A 138 -19.62 -3.05 7.11
N VAL A 139 -19.72 -2.00 6.31
CA VAL A 139 -20.36 -0.76 6.74
C VAL A 139 -21.88 -0.92 6.56
N ASN A 140 -22.64 -0.44 7.53
CA ASN A 140 -24.10 -0.38 7.50
C ASN A 140 -24.50 1.07 7.22
N LEU A 141 -25.23 1.33 6.14
CA LEU A 141 -25.83 2.64 5.92
C LEU A 141 -26.88 2.88 7.00
N LYS A 142 -26.75 3.95 7.79
CA LYS A 142 -27.84 4.38 8.68
C LYS A 142 -29.04 4.72 7.80
N VAL A 143 -30.09 3.91 7.80
CA VAL A 143 -31.35 4.06 7.02
C VAL A 143 -32.54 3.71 7.93
N PRO A 144 -33.79 4.07 7.59
CA PRO A 144 -34.95 3.66 8.40
C PRO A 144 -35.14 2.16 8.43
N GLU A 145 -35.86 1.69 9.46
CA GLU A 145 -36.21 0.28 9.62
C GLU A 145 -36.99 -0.24 8.39
N GLY A 146 -36.74 -1.49 8.01
CA GLY A 146 -37.31 -2.12 6.81
C GLY A 146 -36.58 -1.80 5.49
N HIS A 147 -35.69 -0.81 5.45
CA HIS A 147 -34.85 -0.54 4.28
C HIS A 147 -33.52 -1.30 4.32
N ASN A 148 -32.97 -1.61 3.13
CA ASN A 148 -31.68 -2.29 3.02
C ASN A 148 -30.50 -1.32 3.20
N ASP A 149 -29.77 -1.52 4.30
CA ASP A 149 -28.58 -0.77 4.71
C ASP A 149 -27.28 -1.15 3.96
N TYR A 150 -27.34 -2.05 2.97
CA TYR A 150 -26.16 -2.61 2.33
C TYR A 150 -25.41 -1.62 1.43
N ILE A 151 -24.13 -1.46 1.71
CA ILE A 151 -23.11 -0.92 0.80
C ILE A 151 -21.90 -1.88 0.78
N ASN A 152 -21.27 -2.06 -0.39
CA ASN A 152 -20.06 -2.88 -0.53
C ASN A 152 -18.81 -2.14 -0.04
N ALA A 153 -18.73 -1.98 1.28
CA ALA A 153 -17.63 -1.34 1.99
C ALA A 153 -17.34 -2.09 3.29
N SER A 154 -16.08 -2.08 3.72
CA SER A 154 -15.64 -2.62 5.02
C SER A 154 -14.88 -1.55 5.80
N PRO A 155 -15.16 -1.34 7.09
CA PRO A 155 -14.22 -0.64 7.96
C PRO A 155 -12.94 -1.48 8.08
N ILE A 156 -11.79 -0.82 8.09
CA ILE A 156 -10.48 -1.43 8.28
C ILE A 156 -9.78 -0.69 9.42
N THR A 157 -9.36 -1.41 10.45
CA THR A 157 -8.47 -0.91 11.50
C THR A 157 -7.17 -1.70 11.48
N LEU A 158 -6.05 -0.99 11.56
CA LEU A 158 -4.71 -1.54 11.81
C LEU A 158 -4.14 -0.85 13.04
N VAL A 159 -3.63 -1.61 14.00
CA VAL A 159 -3.14 -1.09 15.29
C VAL A 159 -1.61 -1.15 15.29
N SER A 160 -0.96 -0.02 15.55
CA SER A 160 0.50 0.05 15.65
C SER A 160 1.03 -0.88 16.74
N THR A 161 2.01 -1.71 16.40
CA THR A 161 2.52 -2.76 17.30
C THR A 161 3.32 -2.23 18.48
N THR A 162 3.87 -1.01 18.38
CA THR A 162 4.60 -0.33 19.46
C THR A 162 3.76 0.71 20.18
N SER A 163 2.97 1.51 19.45
CA SER A 163 2.29 2.68 20.04
C SER A 163 0.83 2.45 20.43
N GLY A 164 0.22 1.34 19.99
CA GLY A 164 -1.23 1.08 20.17
C GLY A 164 -2.15 2.03 19.38
N GLN A 165 -1.61 2.98 18.61
CA GLN A 165 -2.37 3.91 17.79
C GLN A 165 -3.12 3.18 16.67
N GLU A 166 -4.40 3.49 16.50
CA GLU A 166 -5.22 2.94 15.41
C GLU A 166 -5.09 3.77 14.12
N ARG A 167 -4.82 3.10 12.99
CA ARG A 167 -5.06 3.63 11.65
C ARG A 167 -6.36 3.06 11.10
N ARG A 168 -7.33 3.96 10.85
CA ARG A 168 -8.68 3.62 10.42
C ARG A 168 -8.92 4.00 8.95
N TYR A 169 -9.64 3.14 8.24
CA TYR A 169 -10.03 3.31 6.84
C TYR A 169 -11.41 2.75 6.58
N ILE A 170 -11.99 3.10 5.43
CA ILE A 170 -13.08 2.34 4.82
C ILE A 170 -12.63 1.91 3.43
N ALA A 171 -12.51 0.60 3.22
CA ALA A 171 -12.20 0.01 1.92
C ALA A 171 -13.50 -0.32 1.19
N THR A 172 -13.73 0.29 0.02
CA THR A 172 -14.99 0.18 -0.73
C THR A 172 -14.75 -0.03 -2.23
N GLN A 173 -15.75 -0.56 -2.94
CA GLN A 173 -15.71 -0.63 -4.42
C GLN A 173 -15.82 0.77 -5.06
N GLY A 174 -15.43 0.89 -6.32
CA GLY A 174 -15.76 2.06 -7.15
C GLY A 174 -17.28 2.14 -7.32
N PRO A 175 -17.93 3.27 -6.96
CA PRO A 175 -19.38 3.43 -7.10
C PRO A 175 -19.92 3.08 -8.49
N LYS A 176 -21.19 2.64 -8.55
CA LYS A 176 -21.96 2.40 -9.77
C LYS A 176 -22.93 3.55 -9.99
N GLU A 177 -23.30 3.84 -11.24
CA GLU A 177 -24.33 4.83 -11.57
C GLU A 177 -25.64 4.60 -10.80
N SER A 178 -26.06 3.34 -10.68
CA SER A 178 -27.29 2.97 -9.99
C SER A 178 -27.26 3.14 -8.46
N SER A 179 -26.11 3.42 -7.84
CA SER A 179 -25.96 3.41 -6.38
C SER A 179 -24.90 4.38 -5.84
N TYR A 180 -24.52 5.42 -6.60
CA TYR A 180 -23.45 6.33 -6.17
C TYR A 180 -23.85 7.21 -4.98
N SER A 181 -25.14 7.46 -4.77
CA SER A 181 -25.66 8.18 -3.61
C SER A 181 -25.26 7.52 -2.28
N HIS A 182 -25.11 6.19 -2.28
CA HIS A 182 -24.79 5.40 -1.08
C HIS A 182 -23.40 5.71 -0.52
N ILE A 183 -22.38 5.97 -1.37
CA ILE A 183 -21.05 6.34 -0.86
C ILE A 183 -21.08 7.69 -0.13
N TRP A 184 -21.89 8.62 -0.59
CA TRP A 184 -22.04 9.93 0.03
C TRP A 184 -22.85 9.88 1.31
N ARG A 185 -23.87 9.02 1.39
CA ARG A 185 -24.59 8.70 2.64
C ARG A 185 -23.64 8.06 3.67
N MET A 186 -22.79 7.13 3.24
CA MET A 186 -21.74 6.55 4.08
C MET A 186 -20.77 7.62 4.59
N ILE A 187 -20.17 8.43 3.71
CA ILE A 187 -19.25 9.51 4.09
C ILE A 187 -19.92 10.53 5.03
N HIS A 188 -21.20 10.83 4.82
CA HIS A 188 -21.95 11.72 5.71
C HIS A 188 -21.97 11.19 7.15
N HIS A 189 -22.20 9.89 7.36
CA HIS A 189 -22.38 9.29 8.70
C HIS A 189 -21.11 8.70 9.35
N GLU A 190 -20.09 8.33 8.58
CA GLU A 190 -18.89 7.62 9.06
C GLU A 190 -17.68 8.53 9.35
N THR A 191 -17.78 9.84 9.08
CA THR A 191 -16.68 10.78 9.29
C THR A 191 -17.16 12.09 9.94
N ASN A 192 -16.22 12.89 10.41
CA ASN A 192 -16.38 14.32 10.67
C ASN A 192 -15.90 15.15 9.45
N SER A 193 -15.73 16.47 9.61
CA SER A 193 -15.19 17.37 8.60
C SER A 193 -13.77 17.81 8.99
N PRO A 194 -12.75 17.71 8.10
CA PRO A 194 -12.84 17.23 6.72
C PRO A 194 -12.84 15.70 6.62
N ALA A 195 -13.48 15.16 5.56
CA ALA A 195 -13.30 13.77 5.14
C ALA A 195 -12.25 13.66 4.03
N VAL A 196 -11.61 12.50 3.90
CA VAL A 196 -10.62 12.24 2.85
C VAL A 196 -10.99 10.96 2.09
N ILE A 197 -11.05 11.08 0.76
CA ILE A 197 -11.25 9.97 -0.19
C ILE A 197 -10.00 9.82 -1.04
N VAL A 198 -9.49 8.60 -1.17
CA VAL A 198 -8.39 8.21 -2.07
C VAL A 198 -8.94 7.28 -3.14
N MET A 199 -8.97 7.79 -4.39
CA MET A 199 -9.43 7.10 -5.59
C MET A 199 -8.23 6.65 -6.42
N LEU A 200 -8.00 5.34 -6.47
CA LEU A 200 -6.80 4.73 -7.07
C LEU A 200 -7.04 4.15 -8.48
N THR A 201 -8.02 4.67 -9.22
CA THR A 201 -8.39 4.19 -10.56
C THR A 201 -9.00 5.32 -11.38
N LYS A 202 -8.83 5.28 -12.71
CA LYS A 202 -9.60 6.14 -13.62
C LYS A 202 -11.04 5.64 -13.68
N THR A 203 -12.00 6.45 -14.12
CA THR A 203 -13.39 5.98 -14.31
C THR A 203 -13.46 4.86 -15.35
N HIS A 204 -12.61 4.93 -16.38
CA HIS A 204 -12.45 3.92 -17.42
C HIS A 204 -10.99 3.56 -17.64
N GLU A 205 -10.72 2.26 -17.84
CA GLU A 205 -9.39 1.73 -18.14
C GLU A 205 -9.54 0.63 -19.20
N SER A 206 -8.75 0.69 -20.28
CA SER A 206 -8.82 -0.24 -21.43
C SER A 206 -10.25 -0.46 -21.98
N GLY A 207 -11.04 0.62 -22.07
CA GLY A 207 -12.41 0.61 -22.55
C GLY A 207 -13.46 0.02 -21.60
N LYS A 208 -13.08 -0.35 -20.37
CA LYS A 208 -13.99 -0.90 -19.36
C LYS A 208 -14.23 0.11 -18.23
N GLU A 209 -15.48 0.31 -17.83
CA GLU A 209 -15.81 1.09 -16.64
C GLU A 209 -15.23 0.40 -15.38
N LYS A 210 -14.53 1.19 -14.57
CA LYS A 210 -13.94 0.81 -13.28
C LYS A 210 -14.67 1.48 -12.12
N CYS A 211 -15.13 2.70 -12.35
CA CYS A 211 -15.80 3.53 -11.37
C CYS A 211 -16.68 4.54 -12.10
N PHE A 212 -17.92 4.71 -11.65
CA PHE A 212 -18.78 5.80 -12.11
C PHE A 212 -18.18 7.15 -11.70
N GLU A 213 -18.48 8.23 -12.43
CA GLU A 213 -18.07 9.59 -12.03
C GLU A 213 -18.98 10.13 -10.92
N TYR A 214 -18.78 9.62 -9.70
CA TYR A 214 -19.59 9.93 -8.53
C TYR A 214 -19.27 11.30 -7.88
N TYR A 215 -18.55 12.19 -8.56
CA TYR A 215 -18.13 13.50 -8.07
C TYR A 215 -18.39 14.58 -9.13
N PRO A 216 -18.67 15.84 -8.74
CA PRO A 216 -18.84 16.94 -9.69
C PRO A 216 -17.48 17.34 -10.32
N THR A 217 -17.49 17.55 -11.64
CA THR A 217 -16.33 18.02 -12.42
C THR A 217 -16.32 19.53 -12.67
N SER A 218 -17.41 20.24 -12.36
CA SER A 218 -17.52 21.69 -12.48
C SER A 218 -18.28 22.28 -11.28
N PRO A 219 -17.88 23.46 -10.75
CA PRO A 219 -18.63 24.14 -9.69
C PRO A 219 -20.05 24.53 -10.10
N LYS A 220 -20.31 24.64 -11.42
CA LYS A 220 -21.63 24.99 -11.98
C LYS A 220 -22.61 23.81 -12.02
N THR A 221 -22.12 22.58 -11.87
CA THR A 221 -22.93 21.36 -11.96
C THR A 221 -22.74 20.49 -10.71
N PRO A 222 -23.34 20.85 -9.57
CA PRO A 222 -23.35 20.00 -8.40
C PRO A 222 -24.00 18.65 -8.71
N LEU A 223 -23.44 17.58 -8.16
CA LEU A 223 -24.00 16.23 -8.28
C LEU A 223 -25.16 16.09 -7.27
N PRO A 224 -26.42 15.87 -7.69
CA PRO A 224 -27.53 15.63 -6.77
C PRO A 224 -27.35 14.29 -6.05
N LEU A 225 -27.87 14.17 -4.82
CA LEU A 225 -27.81 12.95 -4.01
C LEU A 225 -29.21 12.53 -3.57
N ASN A 226 -29.53 11.25 -3.76
CA ASN A 226 -30.76 10.61 -3.30
C ASN A 226 -32.04 11.34 -3.79
N ALA A 227 -32.04 11.84 -5.03
CA ALA A 227 -33.14 12.64 -5.59
C ALA A 227 -34.49 11.88 -5.66
N SER A 228 -34.47 10.55 -5.71
CA SER A 228 -35.64 9.67 -5.66
C SER A 228 -36.16 9.40 -4.24
N ASN A 229 -35.45 9.84 -3.20
CA ASN A 229 -35.72 9.50 -1.80
C ASN A 229 -35.83 7.99 -1.53
N GLU A 230 -34.86 7.19 -2.00
CA GLU A 230 -34.86 5.71 -1.95
C GLU A 230 -35.22 5.14 -0.57
N PHE A 231 -34.82 5.84 0.49
CA PHE A 231 -34.98 5.43 1.89
C PHE A 231 -36.16 6.12 2.61
N GLY A 232 -37.00 6.89 1.91
CA GLY A 232 -38.18 7.56 2.48
C GLY A 232 -37.92 8.66 3.51
N ASP A 233 -36.68 8.87 3.94
CA ASP A 233 -36.31 9.67 5.11
C ASP A 233 -36.03 11.16 4.85
N GLY A 234 -36.08 11.60 3.59
CA GLY A 234 -35.78 12.98 3.22
C GLY A 234 -34.28 13.31 3.27
N LEU A 235 -33.39 12.33 3.44
CA LEU A 235 -31.94 12.54 3.43
C LEU A 235 -31.44 12.72 1.98
N GLN A 236 -31.84 13.83 1.38
CA GLN A 236 -31.44 14.31 0.07
C GLN A 236 -30.35 15.37 0.19
N GLY A 237 -29.68 15.67 -0.92
CA GLY A 237 -28.60 16.65 -0.91
C GLY A 237 -27.87 16.80 -2.24
N ARG A 238 -26.63 17.27 -2.16
CA ARG A 238 -25.72 17.42 -3.31
C ARG A 238 -24.26 17.43 -2.88
N VAL A 239 -23.39 17.16 -3.85
CA VAL A 239 -21.96 17.46 -3.75
C VAL A 239 -21.62 18.58 -4.72
N SER A 240 -21.01 19.65 -4.23
CA SER A 240 -20.51 20.75 -5.04
C SER A 240 -18.98 20.71 -5.12
N LEU A 241 -18.43 20.94 -6.32
CA LEU A 241 -16.99 21.19 -6.48
C LEU A 241 -16.68 22.61 -5.99
N VAL A 242 -15.72 22.75 -5.08
CA VAL A 242 -15.24 24.07 -4.61
C VAL A 242 -13.96 24.45 -5.34
N GLU A 243 -12.98 23.55 -5.42
CA GLU A 243 -11.74 23.75 -6.18
C GLU A 243 -11.14 22.44 -6.67
N THR A 244 -10.27 22.51 -7.67
CA THR A 244 -9.42 21.41 -8.15
C THR A 244 -7.97 21.86 -8.19
N ILE A 245 -7.05 21.02 -7.72
CA ILE A 245 -5.61 21.25 -7.67
C ILE A 245 -4.92 20.03 -8.27
N GLU A 246 -4.01 20.23 -9.22
CA GLU A 246 -3.12 19.16 -9.70
C GLU A 246 -1.86 19.12 -8.81
N ASP A 247 -1.86 18.23 -7.83
CA ASP A 247 -0.81 18.07 -6.84
C ASP A 247 0.41 17.37 -7.48
N GLN A 248 1.42 18.16 -7.83
CA GLN A 248 2.60 17.67 -8.57
C GLN A 248 3.37 16.55 -7.85
N PRO A 249 3.65 16.64 -6.52
CA PRO A 249 4.38 15.58 -5.82
C PRO A 249 3.67 14.23 -5.85
N SER A 250 2.33 14.22 -5.74
CA SER A 250 1.52 13.00 -5.79
C SER A 250 0.95 12.66 -7.17
N ARG A 251 1.27 13.44 -8.22
CA ARG A 251 0.76 13.31 -9.59
C ARG A 251 -0.77 13.06 -9.62
N SER A 252 -1.48 13.77 -8.74
CA SER A 252 -2.89 13.50 -8.42
C SER A 252 -3.77 14.73 -8.54
N THR A 253 -4.97 14.54 -9.08
CA THR A 253 -6.02 15.55 -9.10
C THR A 253 -6.72 15.56 -7.74
N ILE A 254 -6.51 16.61 -6.94
CA ILE A 254 -7.15 16.81 -5.64
C ILE A 254 -8.33 17.78 -5.81
N ARG A 255 -9.54 17.29 -5.53
CA ARG A 255 -10.77 18.11 -5.49
C ARG A 255 -11.11 18.43 -4.05
N ARG A 256 -11.35 19.71 -3.73
CA ARG A 256 -12.05 20.09 -2.49
C ARG A 256 -13.54 20.20 -2.82
N LEU A 257 -14.31 19.33 -2.19
CA LEU A 257 -15.74 19.18 -2.39
C LEU A 257 -16.49 19.65 -1.13
N ASN A 258 -17.70 20.16 -1.31
CA ASN A 258 -18.64 20.38 -0.22
C ASN A 258 -19.82 19.41 -0.38
N LEU A 259 -19.92 18.46 0.55
CA LEU A 259 -21.05 17.56 0.70
C LEU A 259 -22.11 18.26 1.56
N THR A 260 -23.30 18.51 1.00
CA THR A 260 -24.47 18.95 1.77
C THR A 260 -25.53 17.85 1.71
N LEU A 261 -25.92 17.30 2.86
CA LEU A 261 -26.88 16.20 2.97
C LEU A 261 -27.71 16.36 4.25
N GLY A 262 -29.04 16.34 4.16
CA GLY A 262 -29.92 16.55 5.32
C GLY A 262 -29.74 17.91 6.02
N GLY A 263 -29.37 18.96 5.27
CA GLY A 263 -29.04 20.28 5.80
C GLY A 263 -27.62 20.42 6.39
N ALA A 264 -27.00 19.33 6.84
CA ALA A 264 -25.62 19.32 7.30
C ALA A 264 -24.65 19.49 6.12
N SER A 265 -23.54 20.22 6.31
CA SER A 265 -22.48 20.40 5.30
C SER A 265 -21.11 19.96 5.82
N LYS A 266 -20.27 19.42 4.93
CA LYS A 266 -18.97 18.82 5.25
C LYS A 266 -17.98 19.03 4.11
N THR A 267 -16.75 19.45 4.45
CA THR A 267 -15.63 19.48 3.50
C THR A 267 -15.13 18.07 3.23
N VAL A 268 -14.93 17.72 1.96
CA VAL A 268 -14.38 16.43 1.53
C VAL A 268 -13.22 16.67 0.56
N HIS A 269 -12.05 16.14 0.88
CA HIS A 269 -10.91 16.09 -0.05
C HIS A 269 -10.96 14.78 -0.83
N HIS A 270 -11.07 14.86 -2.15
CA HIS A 270 -11.08 13.71 -3.05
C HIS A 270 -9.80 13.70 -3.89
N LEU A 271 -8.91 12.76 -3.62
CA LEU A 271 -7.62 12.60 -4.28
C LEU A 271 -7.73 11.50 -5.34
N LEU A 272 -7.62 11.86 -6.61
CA LEU A 272 -7.60 10.94 -7.75
C LEU A 272 -6.15 10.70 -8.20
N PHE A 273 -5.65 9.49 -7.94
CA PHE A 273 -4.34 9.05 -8.43
C PHE A 273 -4.49 8.24 -9.72
N THR A 274 -3.87 8.72 -10.80
CA THR A 274 -4.04 8.13 -12.15
C THR A 274 -2.82 7.35 -12.65
N GLY A 275 -1.70 7.39 -11.93
CA GLY A 275 -0.45 6.67 -12.22
C GLY A 275 -0.44 5.18 -11.84
N TRP A 276 -1.61 4.58 -11.58
CA TRP A 276 -1.70 3.15 -11.26
C TRP A 276 -2.31 2.35 -12.44
N PRO A 277 -1.50 1.61 -13.22
CA PRO A 277 -2.00 0.76 -14.29
C PRO A 277 -2.77 -0.47 -13.77
N ASP A 278 -3.67 -1.01 -14.59
CA ASP A 278 -4.54 -2.11 -14.15
C ASP A 278 -3.83 -3.46 -14.07
N PHE A 279 -4.16 -4.24 -13.04
CA PHE A 279 -3.49 -5.49 -12.64
C PHE A 279 -1.98 -5.40 -12.37
N LEU A 280 -1.38 -4.22 -12.46
CA LEU A 280 0.04 -3.95 -12.30
C LEU A 280 0.32 -3.11 -11.04
N ILE A 281 1.54 -2.57 -10.97
CA ILE A 281 2.07 -1.71 -9.90
C ILE A 281 2.57 -0.39 -10.49
N PRO A 282 2.68 0.69 -9.70
CA PRO A 282 3.36 1.91 -10.13
C PRO A 282 4.88 1.71 -10.20
N GLU A 283 5.51 2.31 -11.22
CA GLU A 283 6.95 2.26 -11.47
C GLU A 283 7.50 3.68 -11.64
N GLY A 284 8.82 3.86 -11.46
CA GLY A 284 9.49 5.16 -11.61
C GLY A 284 8.82 6.28 -10.81
N ASP A 285 8.57 7.43 -11.45
CA ASP A 285 7.90 8.60 -10.88
C ASP A 285 6.54 8.26 -10.22
N ASP A 286 5.76 7.35 -10.81
CA ASP A 286 4.44 7.00 -10.28
C ASP A 286 4.53 6.19 -8.98
N ARG A 287 5.66 5.48 -8.74
CA ARG A 287 5.96 4.87 -7.42
C ARG A 287 6.20 5.96 -6.37
N LEU A 288 7.05 6.94 -6.67
CA LEU A 288 7.34 8.04 -5.75
C LEU A 288 6.09 8.88 -5.46
N ALA A 289 5.29 9.14 -6.49
CA ALA A 289 4.02 9.85 -6.36
C ALA A 289 2.98 9.10 -5.51
N LEU A 290 3.00 7.76 -5.47
CA LEU A 290 2.19 6.99 -4.53
C LEU A 290 2.60 7.24 -3.06
N LEU A 291 3.90 7.39 -2.78
CA LEU A 291 4.39 7.73 -1.44
C LEU A 291 3.97 9.17 -1.06
N SER A 292 4.09 10.12 -1.98
CA SER A 292 3.58 11.48 -1.82
C SER A 292 2.06 11.49 -1.60
N LEU A 293 1.29 10.66 -2.30
CA LEU A 293 -0.17 10.52 -2.12
C LEU A 293 -0.52 10.02 -0.72
N ILE A 294 0.21 9.03 -0.21
CA ILE A 294 0.07 8.50 1.16
C ILE A 294 0.23 9.66 2.16
N GLN A 295 1.34 10.39 2.10
CA GLN A 295 1.60 11.53 2.98
C GLN A 295 0.56 12.65 2.82
N ARG A 296 0.19 12.99 1.58
CA ARG A 296 -0.80 14.02 1.27
C ARG A 296 -2.18 13.69 1.84
N SER A 297 -2.60 12.43 1.74
CA SER A 297 -3.87 11.96 2.31
C SER A 297 -3.87 11.98 3.85
N LEU A 298 -2.72 11.74 4.49
CA LEU A 298 -2.56 11.82 5.93
C LEU A 298 -2.62 13.26 6.42
N VAL A 299 -1.89 14.18 5.77
CA VAL A 299 -1.90 15.62 6.08
C VAL A 299 -3.31 16.20 5.96
N LEU A 300 -4.05 15.87 4.90
CA LEU A 300 -5.43 16.33 4.70
C LEU A 300 -6.44 15.73 5.69
N ASN A 301 -6.11 14.63 6.37
CA ASN A 301 -6.93 14.01 7.43
C ASN A 301 -6.52 14.45 8.84
N SER A 302 -5.41 15.19 9.01
CA SER A 302 -4.78 15.45 10.31
C SER A 302 -5.68 16.17 11.32
N SER A 303 -6.46 17.16 10.88
CA SER A 303 -7.44 17.90 11.71
C SER A 303 -8.66 17.07 12.11
N SER A 304 -8.76 15.82 11.65
CA SER A 304 -9.74 14.83 12.09
C SER A 304 -9.11 13.44 12.07
N ALA A 305 -7.98 13.27 12.76
CA ALA A 305 -7.18 12.04 12.74
C ALA A 305 -7.96 10.75 13.10
N THR A 306 -9.07 10.86 13.83
CA THR A 306 -9.99 9.75 14.15
C THR A 306 -10.92 9.33 13.00
N ASN A 307 -11.04 10.15 11.94
CA ASN A 307 -11.82 9.82 10.75
C ASN A 307 -11.14 8.67 9.97
N PRO A 308 -11.92 7.66 9.53
CA PRO A 308 -11.41 6.71 8.57
C PRO A 308 -11.17 7.41 7.22
N ARG A 309 -10.00 7.19 6.61
CA ARG A 309 -9.79 7.56 5.21
C ARG A 309 -10.53 6.58 4.30
N ILE A 310 -11.37 7.08 3.40
CA ILE A 310 -12.09 6.24 2.44
C ILE A 310 -11.13 5.91 1.30
N VAL A 311 -10.89 4.63 1.02
CA VAL A 311 -9.96 4.18 -0.03
C VAL A 311 -10.70 3.25 -0.99
N HIS A 312 -10.67 3.55 -2.28
CA HIS A 312 -11.29 2.70 -3.30
C HIS A 312 -10.47 2.64 -4.59
N CYS A 313 -10.78 1.62 -5.39
CA CYS A 313 -10.37 1.51 -6.78
C CYS A 313 -11.59 1.06 -7.59
N SER A 314 -11.49 -0.03 -8.36
CA SER A 314 -12.67 -0.68 -8.97
C SER A 314 -13.34 -1.67 -8.00
N ALA A 315 -12.64 -2.74 -7.60
CA ALA A 315 -13.18 -3.75 -6.67
C ALA A 315 -12.98 -3.40 -5.18
N GLY A 316 -12.10 -2.43 -4.88
CA GLY A 316 -11.80 -2.05 -3.50
C GLY A 316 -10.96 -3.06 -2.71
N VAL A 317 -10.10 -3.85 -3.39
CA VAL A 317 -9.30 -4.93 -2.76
C VAL A 317 -7.83 -4.93 -3.20
N GLY A 318 -7.53 -4.86 -4.51
CA GLY A 318 -6.16 -4.85 -5.03
C GLY A 318 -5.38 -3.58 -4.68
N ARG A 319 -5.49 -2.53 -5.52
CA ARG A 319 -4.82 -1.24 -5.29
C ARG A 319 -5.16 -0.64 -3.92
N SER A 320 -6.42 -0.71 -3.49
CA SER A 320 -6.87 -0.22 -2.17
C SER A 320 -6.21 -0.95 -1.01
N GLY A 321 -6.12 -2.28 -1.04
CA GLY A 321 -5.42 -3.04 -0.02
C GLY A 321 -3.92 -2.77 -0.02
N THR A 322 -3.33 -2.54 -1.21
CA THR A 322 -1.91 -2.21 -1.37
C THR A 322 -1.59 -0.84 -0.78
N PHE A 323 -2.42 0.18 -1.06
CA PHE A 323 -2.31 1.51 -0.47
C PHE A 323 -2.44 1.48 1.06
N ILE A 324 -3.46 0.79 1.58
CA ILE A 324 -3.70 0.69 3.04
C ILE A 324 -2.56 -0.05 3.74
N ALA A 325 -2.09 -1.17 3.18
CA ALA A 325 -0.94 -1.91 3.71
C ALA A 325 0.31 -1.03 3.72
N LEU A 326 0.59 -0.33 2.62
CA LEU A 326 1.78 0.49 2.49
C LEU A 326 1.77 1.70 3.45
N ASP A 327 0.65 2.43 3.58
CA ASP A 327 0.54 3.53 4.55
C ASP A 327 0.81 3.07 6.00
N TYR A 328 0.25 1.92 6.39
CA TYR A 328 0.48 1.36 7.71
C TYR A 328 1.93 0.91 7.90
N LEU A 329 2.49 0.13 6.98
CA LEU A 329 3.86 -0.39 7.05
C LEU A 329 4.91 0.74 7.06
N LEU A 330 4.70 1.80 6.27
CA LEU A 330 5.57 2.98 6.30
C LEU A 330 5.46 3.74 7.63
N SER A 331 4.30 3.72 8.28
CA SER A 331 4.16 4.31 9.61
C SER A 331 4.84 3.50 10.72
N GLU A 332 4.78 2.16 10.64
CA GLU A 332 5.53 1.28 11.55
C GLU A 332 7.04 1.43 11.32
N LEU A 333 7.49 1.63 10.07
CA LEU A 333 8.88 1.94 9.76
C LEU A 333 9.31 3.30 10.35
N ALA A 334 8.48 4.33 10.19
CA ALA A 334 8.76 5.67 10.69
C ALA A 334 8.77 5.73 12.23
N SER A 335 7.99 4.89 12.91
CA SER A 335 7.95 4.80 14.39
C SER A 335 9.04 3.90 14.98
N GLY A 336 9.80 3.17 14.15
CA GLY A 336 10.78 2.18 14.61
C GLY A 336 10.16 0.83 15.04
N ALA A 337 8.86 0.63 14.85
CA ALA A 337 8.17 -0.63 15.20
C ALA A 337 8.64 -1.83 14.36
N LEU A 338 9.34 -1.58 13.24
CA LEU A 338 9.95 -2.62 12.40
C LEU A 338 11.40 -2.95 12.79
N ASP A 339 11.97 -2.27 13.79
CA ASP A 339 13.42 -2.28 14.04
C ASP A 339 13.90 -3.54 14.78
N ALA A 340 13.01 -4.16 15.55
CA ALA A 340 13.26 -5.37 16.34
C ALA A 340 12.25 -6.50 16.00
N VAL A 341 11.96 -6.69 14.71
CA VAL A 341 11.10 -7.79 14.23
C VAL A 341 11.88 -9.12 14.33
N PRO A 342 11.33 -10.15 15.02
CA PRO A 342 11.95 -11.49 15.07
C PRO A 342 12.13 -12.10 13.67
N ASP A 343 13.20 -12.88 13.48
CA ASP A 343 13.57 -13.39 12.15
C ASP A 343 12.53 -14.35 11.52
N ASP A 344 11.67 -14.96 12.32
CA ASP A 344 10.56 -15.84 11.91
C ASP A 344 9.26 -15.07 11.57
N VAL A 345 9.17 -13.78 11.91
CA VAL A 345 7.97 -12.95 11.73
C VAL A 345 8.02 -12.16 10.42
N ASP A 346 6.92 -12.16 9.67
CA ASP A 346 6.79 -11.40 8.42
C ASP A 346 5.68 -10.36 8.50
N ARG A 347 6.07 -9.14 8.87
CA ARG A 347 5.14 -8.01 9.04
C ARG A 347 4.34 -7.68 7.79
N ILE A 348 4.85 -7.96 6.58
CA ILE A 348 4.12 -7.69 5.33
C ILE A 348 3.05 -8.76 5.12
N ALA A 349 3.42 -10.04 5.22
CA ALA A 349 2.47 -11.15 5.12
C ALA A 349 1.38 -11.06 6.21
N ASP A 350 1.75 -10.76 7.45
CA ASP A 350 0.83 -10.56 8.58
C ASP A 350 -0.13 -9.40 8.35
N THR A 351 0.37 -8.24 7.89
CA THR A 351 -0.47 -7.07 7.58
C THR A 351 -1.49 -7.40 6.50
N VAL A 352 -1.07 -8.06 5.41
CA VAL A 352 -1.99 -8.49 4.34
C VAL A 352 -2.99 -9.52 4.86
N ASN A 353 -2.59 -10.41 5.77
CA ASN A 353 -3.50 -11.35 6.39
C ASN A 353 -4.58 -10.66 7.25
N VAL A 354 -4.17 -9.71 8.11
CA VAL A 354 -5.08 -8.90 8.94
C VAL A 354 -6.06 -8.11 8.06
N LEU A 355 -5.62 -7.57 6.92
CA LEU A 355 -6.51 -6.96 5.94
C LEU A 355 -7.51 -7.97 5.35
N ARG A 356 -7.03 -9.15 4.93
CA ARG A 356 -7.86 -10.24 4.36
C ARG A 356 -8.88 -10.85 5.35
N ARG A 357 -8.72 -10.63 6.65
CA ARG A 357 -9.72 -10.96 7.68
C ARG A 357 -10.84 -9.91 7.79
N GLN A 358 -10.56 -8.65 7.48
CA GLN A 358 -11.54 -7.56 7.56
C GLN A 358 -12.29 -7.36 6.23
N ARG A 359 -11.61 -7.51 5.09
CA ARG A 359 -12.19 -7.50 3.74
C ARG A 359 -11.47 -8.53 2.88
N MET A 360 -12.22 -9.38 2.16
CA MET A 360 -11.63 -10.44 1.34
C MET A 360 -10.71 -9.89 0.23
N MET A 361 -9.76 -10.72 -0.23
CA MET A 361 -8.88 -10.46 -1.40
C MET A 361 -7.99 -9.21 -1.32
N MET A 362 -7.85 -8.57 -0.15
CA MET A 362 -6.99 -7.40 0.03
C MET A 362 -5.54 -7.71 -0.36
N VAL A 363 -4.93 -6.83 -1.16
CA VAL A 363 -3.68 -7.09 -1.92
C VAL A 363 -3.87 -8.32 -2.81
N GLN A 364 -4.56 -8.11 -3.93
CA GLN A 364 -5.13 -9.18 -4.74
C GLN A 364 -4.11 -9.85 -5.67
N GLY A 365 -3.13 -9.11 -6.18
CA GLY A 365 -2.13 -9.63 -7.12
C GLY A 365 -0.79 -9.90 -6.46
N GLU A 366 -0.11 -10.98 -6.85
CA GLU A 366 1.28 -11.26 -6.43
C GLU A 366 2.24 -10.08 -6.73
N PRO A 367 2.17 -9.37 -7.88
CA PRO A 367 3.00 -8.18 -8.11
C PRO A 367 2.77 -7.08 -7.06
N GLN A 368 1.52 -6.89 -6.62
CA GLN A 368 1.18 -5.92 -5.57
C GLN A 368 1.70 -6.36 -4.19
N PHE A 369 1.74 -7.66 -3.93
CA PHE A 369 2.34 -8.21 -2.72
C PHE A 369 3.86 -8.00 -2.71
N HIS A 370 4.56 -8.31 -3.81
CA HIS A 370 6.01 -8.09 -3.93
C HIS A 370 6.37 -6.60 -3.83
N PHE A 371 5.58 -5.72 -4.43
CA PHE A 371 5.75 -4.27 -4.35
C PHE A 371 5.78 -3.73 -2.91
N LEU A 372 5.05 -4.34 -1.96
CA LEU A 372 5.14 -3.96 -0.54
C LEU A 372 6.53 -4.25 0.04
N TYR A 373 7.16 -5.38 -0.30
CA TYR A 373 8.53 -5.68 0.14
C TYR A 373 9.54 -4.75 -0.51
N ASP A 374 9.37 -4.48 -1.81
CA ASP A 374 10.37 -3.74 -2.58
C ASP A 374 10.39 -2.28 -2.11
N VAL A 375 9.22 -1.64 -1.97
CA VAL A 375 9.10 -0.28 -1.42
C VAL A 375 9.53 -0.21 0.05
N LEU A 376 9.11 -1.16 0.90
CA LEU A 376 9.47 -1.10 2.32
C LEU A 376 10.97 -1.34 2.55
N ARG A 377 11.61 -2.16 1.71
CA ARG A 377 13.08 -2.35 1.68
C ARG A 377 13.81 -1.10 1.23
N GLU A 378 13.34 -0.43 0.18
CA GLU A 378 13.90 0.85 -0.29
C GLU A 378 13.83 1.91 0.82
N GLN A 379 12.65 2.12 1.40
CA GLN A 379 12.42 3.09 2.47
C GLN A 379 13.18 2.74 3.76
N TRP A 380 13.37 1.45 4.08
CA TRP A 380 14.25 1.03 5.17
C TRP A 380 15.69 1.48 4.93
N LEU A 381 16.24 1.24 3.74
CA LEU A 381 17.62 1.59 3.40
C LEU A 381 17.81 3.11 3.42
N GLU A 382 16.86 3.88 2.88
CA GLU A 382 16.87 5.35 2.92
C GLU A 382 16.89 5.90 4.35
N ARG A 383 16.04 5.38 5.25
CA ARG A 383 15.98 5.82 6.66
C ARG A 383 17.34 5.67 7.36
N HIS A 384 18.00 4.52 7.17
CA HIS A 384 19.30 4.25 7.82
C HIS A 384 20.46 4.98 7.16
N ALA A 385 20.41 5.22 5.84
CA ALA A 385 21.39 6.07 5.16
C ALA A 385 21.31 7.53 5.64
N GLY A 386 20.09 8.03 5.89
CA GLY A 386 19.84 9.32 6.53
C GLY A 386 20.42 9.37 7.96
N GLN A 387 20.09 8.40 8.81
CA GLN A 387 20.60 8.31 10.18
C GLN A 387 22.14 8.25 10.25
N ALA A 388 22.78 7.44 9.40
CA ALA A 388 24.24 7.37 9.33
C ALA A 388 24.88 8.69 8.87
N SER A 389 24.20 9.42 7.97
CA SER A 389 24.66 10.74 7.51
C SER A 389 24.54 11.80 8.61
N SER A 390 23.44 11.81 9.38
CA SER A 390 23.25 12.69 10.54
C SER A 390 24.26 12.42 11.65
N GLN A 391 24.45 11.15 12.05
CA GLN A 391 25.44 10.76 13.06
C GLN A 391 26.88 11.13 12.63
N ALA A 392 27.21 10.99 11.34
CA ALA A 392 28.50 11.40 10.80
C ALA A 392 28.66 12.92 10.66
N GLN A 393 27.59 13.71 10.78
CA GLN A 393 27.64 15.17 10.86
C GLN A 393 27.76 15.63 12.32
N GLU A 394 26.94 15.11 13.23
CA GLU A 394 26.99 15.37 14.67
C GLU A 394 28.40 15.08 15.22
N ALA A 395 28.96 13.90 14.94
CA ALA A 395 30.32 13.55 15.37
C ALA A 395 31.41 14.50 14.82
N LYS A 396 31.20 15.12 13.64
CA LYS A 396 32.13 16.12 13.09
C LYS A 396 31.96 17.50 13.71
N GLU A 397 30.80 17.80 14.28
CA GLU A 397 30.55 19.03 15.02
C GLU A 397 31.12 18.89 16.44
N ASP A 398 30.92 17.76 17.12
CA ASP A 398 31.56 17.44 18.41
C ASP A 398 33.11 17.49 18.32
N LEU A 399 33.70 16.80 17.33
CA LEU A 399 35.15 16.82 17.09
C LEU A 399 35.71 18.23 16.82
N LYS A 400 34.92 19.13 16.22
CA LYS A 400 35.32 20.53 16.06
C LYS A 400 35.25 21.27 17.40
N THR A 401 34.18 21.08 18.16
CA THR A 401 33.98 21.71 19.47
C THR A 401 35.11 21.33 20.45
N ASP A 402 35.46 20.05 20.54
CA ASP A 402 36.60 19.58 21.34
C ASP A 402 37.91 20.23 20.89
N SER A 403 38.19 20.27 19.59
CA SER A 403 39.40 20.92 19.06
C SER A 403 39.47 22.43 19.35
N GLU A 404 38.32 23.12 19.41
CA GLU A 404 38.27 24.54 19.75
C GLU A 404 38.46 24.79 21.26
N VAL A 405 37.96 23.88 22.10
CA VAL A 405 38.18 23.88 23.56
C VAL A 405 39.66 23.64 23.88
N GLU A 406 40.30 22.64 23.25
CA GLU A 406 41.75 22.40 23.41
C GLU A 406 42.57 23.61 22.97
N ARG A 407 42.23 24.23 21.83
CA ARG A 407 42.93 25.42 21.32
C ARG A 407 42.86 26.60 22.29
N LYS A 408 41.69 26.85 22.89
CA LYS A 408 41.49 27.90 23.92
C LYS A 408 42.24 27.57 25.21
N ALA A 409 42.30 26.31 25.62
CA ALA A 409 43.08 25.89 26.79
C ALA A 409 44.59 26.12 26.58
N GLN A 410 45.11 25.81 25.39
CA GLN A 410 46.51 26.04 25.03
C GLN A 410 46.86 27.54 24.94
N GLU A 411 45.98 28.38 24.38
CA GLU A 411 46.15 29.84 24.37
C GLU A 411 46.17 30.40 25.81
N THR A 412 45.26 29.95 26.67
CA THR A 412 45.23 30.36 28.09
C THR A 412 46.50 29.99 28.85
N LEU A 413 46.99 28.75 28.65
CA LEU A 413 48.25 28.28 29.24
C LEU A 413 49.44 29.12 28.76
N LYS A 414 49.49 29.46 27.46
CA LYS A 414 50.57 30.26 26.88
C LYS A 414 50.63 31.67 27.47
N VAL A 415 49.48 32.36 27.58
CA VAL A 415 49.38 33.69 28.22
C VAL A 415 49.83 33.63 29.68
N SER A 416 49.46 32.58 30.43
CA SER A 416 49.91 32.41 31.82
C SER A 416 51.43 32.18 31.94
N GLY A 417 52.02 31.46 30.98
CA GLY A 417 53.47 31.19 30.93
C GLY A 417 54.30 32.41 30.50
N GLU A 418 53.75 33.28 29.67
CA GLU A 418 54.37 34.57 29.30
C GLU A 418 54.32 35.54 30.49
N ALA A 419 53.17 35.70 31.16
CA ALA A 419 53.05 36.52 32.37
C ALA A 419 53.98 36.07 33.52
N ALA A 420 54.20 34.77 33.67
CA ALA A 420 55.15 34.22 34.66
C ALA A 420 56.63 34.55 34.33
N ARG A 421 56.98 34.69 33.05
CA ARG A 421 58.35 35.04 32.61
C ARG A 421 58.64 36.53 32.80
N ASP A 422 57.66 37.38 32.52
CA ASP A 422 57.80 38.83 32.73
C ASP A 422 57.95 39.15 34.23
N ALA A 423 57.21 38.45 35.11
CA ALA A 423 57.36 38.55 36.55
C ALA A 423 58.78 38.15 37.05
N ASP A 424 59.38 37.09 36.49
CA ASP A 424 60.72 36.64 36.84
C ASP A 424 61.85 37.52 36.26
N GLN A 425 61.55 38.33 35.24
CA GLN A 425 62.44 39.39 34.75
C GLN A 425 62.39 40.64 35.64
N ILE A 426 61.22 41.03 36.13
CA ILE A 426 61.05 42.18 37.03
C ILE A 426 61.73 41.93 38.39
N ALA A 427 61.83 40.67 38.84
CA ALA A 427 62.52 40.31 40.08
C ALA A 427 64.06 40.28 40.01
N LYS A 428 64.67 40.64 38.87
CA LYS A 428 66.14 40.62 38.64
C LYS A 428 66.75 42.03 38.42
N VAL A 429 66.01 43.08 38.79
CA VAL A 429 66.46 44.48 38.85
C VAL A 429 66.36 44.97 40.29
#